data_AF-A0A3D4GXJ6-F1
#
_entry.id   AF-A0A3D4GXJ6-F1
#
_cell.length_a   1.000
_cell.length_b   1.000
_cell.length_c   1.000
_cell.angle_alpha   90.00
_cell.angle_beta   90.00
_cell.angle_gamma   90.00
#
_symmetry.space_group_name_H-M   'P 1'
#
loop_
_entity.id
_entity.type
_entity.pdbx_description
1 polymer ?
#
loop_
_entity_poly.entity_id
_entity_poly.type
_entity_poly.pdbx_seq_one_letter_code
_entity_poly.pdbx_strand_id
1 'polypeptide(L)' 'FLLTLSRGMQIYHRRQLEGRWAPQGVDVVHVAGKTIGVLGLGGIGLAVAKRAAAFGMRVLAVDPAPKGTLDYMEQ' A
#
# COMPACT_ATOMS: atom_id res chain seq x y z
N PHE A 1 -6.84 -0.72 -2.77
CA PHE A 1 -6.05 -1.87 -3.23
C PHE A 1 -5.02 -2.32 -2.21
N LEU A 2 -4.00 -1.52 -1.87
CA LEU A 2 -2.93 -1.93 -0.93
C LEU A 2 -3.49 -2.54 0.37
N LEU A 3 -4.36 -1.81 1.09
CA LEU A 3 -4.92 -2.29 2.36
C LEU A 3 -5.78 -3.55 2.18
N THR A 4 -6.64 -3.57 1.18
CA THR A 4 -7.48 -4.73 0.82
C THR A 4 -6.64 -6.00 0.68
N LEU A 5 -5.56 -5.93 -0.10
CA LEU A 5 -4.64 -7.04 -0.34
C LEU A 5 -3.88 -7.41 0.94
N SER A 6 -3.32 -6.42 1.64
CA SER A 6 -2.55 -6.64 2.88
C SER A 6 -3.37 -7.29 3.99
N ARG A 7 -4.70 -7.12 4.00
CA ARG A 7 -5.60 -7.69 5.01
C ARG A 7 -6.31 -8.96 4.54
N GLY A 8 -6.01 -9.45 3.33
CA GLY A 8 -6.68 -10.63 2.78
C GLY A 8 -8.17 -10.43 2.51
N MET A 9 -8.64 -9.19 2.38
CA MET A 9 -10.07 -8.86 2.38
C MET A 9 -10.82 -9.51 1.22
N GLN A 10 -10.18 -9.65 0.05
CA GLN A 10 -10.75 -10.39 -1.08
C GLN A 10 -11.03 -11.87 -0.76
N ILE A 11 -10.19 -12.50 0.08
CA ILE A 11 -10.36 -13.90 0.49
C ILE A 11 -11.50 -13.98 1.52
N TYR A 12 -11.46 -13.11 2.53
CA TYR A 12 -12.50 -13.07 3.56
C TYR A 12 -13.88 -12.77 2.99
N HIS A 13 -14.00 -11.80 2.09
CA HIS A 13 -15.26 -11.46 1.44
C HIS A 13 -15.89 -12.68 0.77
N ARG A 14 -15.12 -13.45 -0.01
CA ARG A 14 -15.61 -14.66 -0.66
C ARG A 14 -16.01 -15.75 0.34
N ARG A 15 -15.21 -15.99 1.37
CA ARG A 15 -15.52 -16.97 2.42
C ARG A 15 -16.80 -16.62 3.19
N GLN A 16 -17.02 -15.34 3.47
CA GLN A 16 -18.20 -14.86 4.18
C GLN A 16 -19.48 -15.04 3.37
N LEU A 17 -19.42 -14.83 2.04
CA LEU A 17 -20.54 -15.14 1.13
C LEU A 17 -20.87 -16.65 1.14
N GLU A 18 -19.89 -17.51 1.40
CA GLU A 18 -20.06 -18.97 1.58
C GLU A 18 -20.43 -19.36 3.03
N GLY A 19 -20.65 -18.39 3.92
CA GLY A 19 -20.97 -18.63 5.34
C GLY A 19 -19.79 -19.09 6.19
N ARG A 20 -18.56 -19.02 5.68
CA ARG A 20 -17.34 -19.49 6.37
C ARG A 20 -16.63 -18.34 7.09
N TRP A 21 -16.51 -18.47 8.41
CA TRP A 21 -15.82 -17.52 9.29
C TRP A 21 -14.60 -18.17 9.94
N ALA A 22 -13.53 -18.31 9.17
CA ALA A 22 -12.31 -19.03 9.55
C ALA A 22 -11.07 -18.19 9.19
N PRO A 23 -10.28 -17.71 10.17
CA PRO A 23 -9.08 -16.89 9.92
C PRO A 23 -7.88 -17.69 9.39
N GLN A 24 -7.96 -19.02 9.38
CA GLN A 24 -6.86 -19.90 8.98
C GLN A 24 -6.47 -19.69 7.51
N GLY A 25 -5.16 -19.66 7.25
CA GLY A 25 -4.58 -19.63 5.91
C GLY A 25 -4.76 -18.30 5.17
N VAL A 26 -4.98 -17.19 5.89
CA VAL A 26 -4.93 -15.85 5.30
C VAL A 26 -3.81 -15.06 5.96
N ASP A 27 -2.72 -14.86 5.22
CA ASP A 27 -1.61 -14.05 5.69
C ASP A 27 -1.99 -12.58 5.68
N VAL A 28 -1.83 -11.95 6.85
CA VAL A 28 -2.04 -10.51 7.03
C VAL A 28 -0.69 -9.83 7.06
N VAL A 29 -0.52 -8.84 6.20
CA VAL A 29 0.68 -8.01 6.12
C VAL A 29 0.42 -6.68 6.81
N HIS A 30 1.24 -6.37 7.82
CA HIS A 30 1.27 -5.05 8.43
C HIS A 30 2.10 -4.13 7.54
N VAL A 31 1.49 -3.07 7.03
CA VAL A 31 2.15 -2.17 6.06
C VAL A 31 3.14 -1.20 6.73
N ALA A 32 2.94 -0.87 8.01
CA ALA A 32 3.84 0.01 8.75
C ALA A 32 5.26 -0.57 8.79
N GLY A 33 6.27 0.27 8.57
CA GLY A 33 7.68 -0.11 8.50
C GLY A 33 8.07 -0.87 7.22
N LYS A 34 7.13 -1.14 6.31
CA LYS A 34 7.44 -1.73 4.99
C LYS A 34 7.78 -0.64 3.97
N THR A 35 8.43 -1.06 2.89
CA THR A 35 8.78 -0.16 1.79
C THR A 35 7.73 -0.25 0.68
N ILE A 36 7.32 0.90 0.14
CA ILE A 36 6.53 1.00 -1.10
C ILE A 36 7.38 1.65 -2.20
N GLY A 37 7.34 1.07 -3.39
CA GLY A 37 7.88 1.68 -4.60
C GLY A 37 6.79 2.44 -5.36
N VAL A 38 7.05 3.70 -5.70
CA VAL A 38 6.15 4.55 -6.51
C VAL A 38 6.85 4.88 -7.82
N LEU A 39 6.37 4.30 -8.92
CA LEU A 39 6.86 4.58 -10.26
C LEU A 39 5.96 5.65 -10.90
N GLY A 40 6.52 6.84 -11.12
CA GLY A 40 5.79 8.03 -11.55
C GLY A 40 5.29 8.87 -10.37
N LEU A 41 5.76 10.11 -10.32
CA LEU A 41 5.49 11.20 -9.38
C LEU A 41 4.69 12.34 -10.03
N GLY A 42 3.69 11.96 -10.83
CA GLY A 42 2.57 12.83 -11.17
C GLY A 42 1.62 13.05 -9.99
N GLY A 43 0.46 13.66 -10.23
CA GLY A 43 -0.51 13.98 -9.15
C GLY A 43 -0.98 12.77 -8.34
N ILE A 44 -1.21 11.62 -9.01
CA ILE A 44 -1.62 10.38 -8.34
C ILE A 44 -0.46 9.80 -7.52
N GLY A 45 0.73 9.70 -8.12
CA GLY A 45 1.92 9.13 -7.47
C GLY A 45 2.29 9.88 -6.19
N LEU A 46 2.31 11.22 -6.25
CA LEU A 46 2.55 12.07 -5.07
C LEU A 46 1.48 11.85 -3.98
N ALA A 47 0.21 11.75 -4.36
CA ALA A 47 -0.86 11.51 -3.41
C ALA A 47 -0.78 10.10 -2.78
N VAL A 48 -0.34 9.09 -3.53
CA VAL A 48 -0.09 7.73 -3.02
C VAL A 48 1.10 7.73 -2.06
N ALA A 49 2.22 8.35 -2.45
CA ALA A 49 3.41 8.51 -1.61
C ALA A 49 3.08 9.18 -0.27
N LYS A 50 2.29 10.26 -0.30
CA LYS A 50 1.82 10.96 0.92
C LYS A 50 1.03 10.07 1.87
N ARG A 51 0.10 9.27 1.33
CA ARG A 51 -0.70 8.35 2.16
C ARG A 51 0.17 7.23 2.72
N ALA A 52 1.08 6.68 1.92
CA ALA A 52 1.98 5.63 2.37
C ALA A 52 2.91 6.09 3.50
N ALA A 53 3.47 7.30 3.39
CA ALA A 53 4.25 7.91 4.47
C ALA A 53 3.43 8.07 5.76
N ALA A 54 2.16 8.48 5.66
CA ALA A 54 1.25 8.56 6.81
C ALA A 54 0.94 7.19 7.44
N PHE A 55 1.05 6.09 6.68
CA PHE A 55 0.99 4.73 7.21
C PHE A 55 2.32 4.23 7.81
N GLY A 56 3.34 5.09 7.90
CA GLY A 56 4.66 4.74 8.42
C GLY A 56 5.46 3.85 7.47
N MET A 57 5.18 3.90 6.17
CA MET A 57 5.94 3.17 5.15
C MET A 57 7.16 3.98 4.71
N ARG A 58 8.25 3.29 4.39
CA ARG A 58 9.38 3.88 3.65
C ARG A 58 8.98 4.03 2.18
N VAL A 59 9.08 5.23 1.62
CA VAL A 59 8.70 5.50 0.23
C VAL A 59 9.96 5.62 -0.61
N LEU A 60 10.09 4.72 -1.59
CA LEU A 60 11.05 4.83 -2.68
C LEU A 60 10.27 5.26 -3.93
N ALA A 61 10.79 6.22 -4.69
CA ALA A 61 10.11 6.65 -5.89
C ALA A 61 11.05 7.01 -7.03
N VAL A 62 10.57 6.73 -8.25
CA VAL A 62 11.31 7.01 -9.48
C VAL A 62 10.39 7.71 -10.46
N ASP A 63 10.80 8.86 -10.98
CA ASP A 63 10.13 9.56 -12.08
C ASP A 63 11.19 10.24 -12.97
N PRO A 64 11.12 10.12 -14.31
CA PRO A 64 12.02 10.83 -15.23
C PRO A 64 11.91 12.37 -15.18
N ALA A 65 10.75 12.92 -14.82
CA ALA A 65 10.45 14.35 -14.72
C ALA A 65 9.54 14.63 -13.50
N PRO A 66 10.08 14.54 -12.27
CA PRO A 66 9.30 14.68 -11.05
C PRO A 66 8.69 16.08 -10.93
N LYS A 67 7.38 16.15 -10.67
CA LYS A 67 6.65 17.42 -10.47
C LYS A 67 6.76 17.97 -9.04
N GLY A 68 7.41 17.22 -8.15
CA GLY A 68 7.65 17.63 -6.77
C GLY A 68 8.44 16.57 -6.00
N THR A 69 9.17 17.03 -5.00
CA THR A 69 9.92 16.20 -4.04
C THR A 69 9.29 16.40 -2.66
N LEU A 70 9.19 15.33 -1.87
CA LEU A 70 8.60 15.37 -0.52
C LEU A 70 9.66 14.89 0.48
N ASP A 71 9.71 15.52 1.66
CA ASP A 71 10.78 15.35 2.67
C ASP A 71 10.95 13.92 3.23
N TYR A 72 10.01 13.01 2.92
CA TYR A 72 9.98 11.63 3.39
C TYR A 72 10.29 10.59 2.30
N MET A 73 10.80 11.03 1.14
CA MET A 73 11.14 10.16 0.02
C MET A 73 12.65 9.97 -0.08
N GLU A 74 13.11 8.72 -0.12
CA GLU A 74 14.48 8.42 -0.54
C GLU A 74 14.49 8.25 -2.06
N GLN A 75 15.35 9.05 -2.72
CA GLN A 75 15.53 9.10 -4.17
C GLN A 75 16.34 7.90 -4.67
#